data_AF-A0A2W5BW90-F1
#
_entry.id   AF-A0A2W5BW90-F1
#
_cell.length_a   1.000
_cell.length_b   1.000
_cell.length_c   1.000
_cell.angle_alpha   90.00
_cell.angle_beta   90.00
_cell.angle_gamma   90.00
#
_symmetry.space_group_name_H-M   'P 1'
#
loop_
_entity.id
_entity.type
_entity.pdbx_description
1 polymer ?
#
loop_
_entity_poly.entity_id
_entity_poly.type
_entity_poly.pdbx_seq_one_letter_code
_entity_poly.pdbx_strand_id
1 'polypeptide(L)'
;MKIEFADANLLRICTDEAHKLGLPVAVIQAARRRLVQLEAAADERDLRNLKSLHYKKLQGEKDGKRTVRVNDQYRIVFTLLEMEQPPIINIIALCDTH
;
A
#
# COMPACT_ATOMS: atom_id res chain seq x y z
N MET A 1 9.90 -1.12 7.63
CA MET A 1 9.55 -2.35 6.88
C MET A 1 10.13 -2.30 5.48
N LYS A 2 10.36 -3.44 4.82
CA LYS A 2 10.75 -3.48 3.40
C LYS A 2 9.50 -3.48 2.53
N ILE A 3 9.47 -2.70 1.45
CA ILE A 3 8.37 -2.71 0.48
C ILE A 3 8.79 -3.47 -0.77
N GLU A 4 7.94 -4.40 -1.18
CA GLU A 4 8.01 -5.11 -2.45
C GLU A 4 6.71 -4.91 -3.23
N PHE A 5 6.76 -5.08 -4.54
CA PHE A 5 5.62 -4.92 -5.42
C PHE A 5 5.37 -6.24 -6.13
N ALA A 6 4.12 -6.72 -6.10
CA ALA A 6 3.72 -7.92 -6.81
C ALA A 6 3.78 -7.75 -8.33
N ASP A 7 3.68 -6.51 -8.82
CA ASP A 7 3.61 -6.17 -10.24
C ASP A 7 4.63 -5.10 -10.63
N ALA A 8 5.24 -5.29 -11.80
CA ALA A 8 6.13 -4.30 -12.42
C ALA A 8 5.42 -2.97 -12.75
N ASN A 9 4.10 -2.99 -12.93
CA ASN A 9 3.30 -1.77 -13.09
C ASN A 9 3.24 -0.96 -11.80
N LEU A 10 3.14 -1.61 -10.64
CA LEU A 10 3.08 -0.91 -9.35
C LEU A 10 4.42 -0.26 -8.98
N LEU A 11 5.53 -0.86 -9.42
CA LEU A 11 6.86 -0.25 -9.36
C LEU A 11 6.90 1.13 -10.05
N ARG A 12 6.12 1.31 -11.12
CA ARG A 12 6.03 2.61 -11.81
C ARG A 12 5.45 3.71 -10.95
N ILE A 13 4.68 3.39 -9.89
CA ILE A 13 4.20 4.38 -8.93
C ILE A 13 5.39 5.13 -8.32
N CYS A 14 6.53 4.48 -8.11
CA CYS A 14 7.75 5.08 -7.58
C CYS A 14 8.63 5.77 -8.63
N THR A 15 8.37 5.58 -9.93
CA THR A 15 9.17 6.15 -11.03
C THR A 15 8.45 7.30 -11.73
N ASP A 16 9.16 8.05 -12.57
CA ASP A 16 8.55 9.14 -13.34
C ASP A 16 7.47 8.66 -14.32
N GLU A 17 7.46 7.35 -14.64
CA GLU A 17 6.50 6.70 -15.51
C GLU A 17 5.14 6.41 -14.87
N ALA A 18 4.91 6.84 -13.63
CA ALA A 18 3.63 6.66 -12.93
C ALA A 18 2.43 7.20 -13.73
N HIS A 19 2.63 8.22 -14.56
CA HIS A 19 1.61 8.76 -15.46
C HIS A 19 1.05 7.71 -16.44
N LYS A 20 1.83 6.68 -16.80
CA LYS A 20 1.39 5.58 -17.67
C LYS A 20 0.35 4.66 -17.03
N LEU A 21 0.14 4.75 -15.72
CA LEU A 21 -0.89 3.99 -15.01
C LEU A 21 -2.31 4.50 -15.28
N GLY A 22 -2.45 5.66 -15.92
CA GLY A 22 -3.76 6.29 -16.14
C GLY A 22 -4.40 6.80 -14.85
N LEU A 23 -3.65 6.85 -13.75
CA LEU A 23 -4.11 7.36 -12.46
C LEU A 23 -3.90 8.88 -12.38
N PRO A 24 -4.79 9.62 -11.69
CA PRO A 24 -4.58 11.03 -11.43
C PRO A 24 -3.26 11.27 -10.69
N VAL A 25 -2.52 12.34 -11.05
CA VAL A 25 -1.24 12.69 -10.43
C VAL A 25 -1.37 12.83 -8.90
N ALA A 26 -2.48 13.37 -8.41
CA ALA A 26 -2.76 13.49 -6.99
C ALA A 26 -2.82 12.11 -6.28
N VAL A 27 -3.37 11.09 -6.95
CA VAL A 27 -3.45 9.71 -6.43
C VAL A 27 -2.07 9.10 -6.38
N ILE A 28 -1.26 9.27 -7.43
CA ILE A 28 0.13 8.80 -7.47
C ILE A 28 0.95 9.42 -6.34
N GLN A 29 0.87 10.74 -6.15
CA GLN A 29 1.58 11.43 -5.07
C GLN A 29 1.10 10.99 -3.69
N ALA A 30 -0.21 10.79 -3.51
CA ALA A 30 -0.75 10.27 -2.27
C ALA A 30 -0.28 8.83 -2.02
N ALA A 31 -0.25 7.97 -3.05
CA ALA A 31 0.21 6.60 -2.96
C ALA A 31 1.68 6.54 -2.55
N ARG A 32 2.56 7.34 -3.18
CA ARG A 32 3.97 7.47 -2.78
C ARG A 32 4.12 7.85 -1.31
N ARG A 33 3.35 8.85 -0.85
CA ARG A 33 3.35 9.25 0.57
C ARG A 33 2.93 8.10 1.49
N ARG A 34 1.96 7.28 1.08
CA ARG A 34 1.56 6.09 1.84
C ARG A 34 2.66 5.04 1.86
N LEU A 35 3.32 4.78 0.73
CA LEU A 35 4.46 3.85 0.67
C LEU A 35 5.58 4.28 1.62
N VAL A 36 5.93 5.57 1.66
CA VAL A 36 6.92 6.06 2.64
C VAL A 36 6.46 5.85 4.09
N GLN A 37 5.18 6.07 4.39
CA GLN A 37 4.62 5.79 5.73
C GLN A 37 4.67 4.30 6.09
N LEU A 38 4.41 3.43 5.11
CA LEU A 38 4.47 1.98 5.27
C LEU A 38 5.92 1.50 5.50
N GLU A 39 6.87 2.05 4.76
CA GLU A 39 8.30 1.74 4.89
C GLU A 39 8.86 2.22 6.23
N ALA A 40 8.42 3.39 6.71
CA ALA A 40 8.84 3.98 7.98
C ALA A 40 8.30 3.26 9.22
N ALA A 41 7.25 2.45 9.09
CA ALA A 41 6.71 1.66 10.19
C ALA A 41 7.67 0.53 10.61
N ALA A 42 7.72 0.22 11.90
CA ALA A 42 8.51 -0.91 12.41
C ALA A 42 7.71 -2.22 12.33
N ASP A 43 6.46 -2.20 12.78
CA ASP A 43 5.57 -3.37 12.85
C ASP A 43 4.10 -3.04 12.50
N GLU A 44 3.23 -4.04 12.43
CA GLU A 44 1.82 -3.85 12.08
C GLU A 44 1.10 -2.89 13.04
N ARG A 45 1.52 -2.81 14.30
CA ARG A 45 0.87 -1.96 15.31
C ARG A 45 1.05 -0.49 14.98
N ASP A 46 2.21 -0.07 14.45
CA ASP A 46 2.42 1.28 13.94
C ASP A 46 1.43 1.62 12.83
N LEU A 47 1.24 0.71 11.87
CA LEU A 47 0.29 0.89 10.78
C LEU A 47 -1.14 1.04 11.28
N ARG A 48 -1.52 0.28 12.31
CA ARG A 48 -2.84 0.38 12.95
C ARG A 48 -3.00 1.68 13.75
N ASN A 49 -1.93 2.18 14.36
CA ASN A 49 -1.94 3.44 15.11
C ASN A 49 -2.05 4.66 14.18
N LEU A 50 -1.56 4.57 12.96
CA LEU A 50 -1.70 5.60 11.92
C LEU A 50 -3.15 5.69 11.41
N LYS A 51 -4.00 6.41 12.15
CA LYS A 51 -5.43 6.62 11.80
C LYS A 51 -5.65 7.13 10.37
N SER A 52 -4.73 7.94 9.84
CA SER A 52 -4.81 8.49 8.48
C SER A 52 -4.73 7.44 7.38
N LEU A 53 -4.16 6.26 7.68
CA LEU A 53 -4.09 5.14 6.74
C LEU A 53 -5.41 4.37 6.64
N HIS A 54 -6.34 4.54 7.59
CA HIS A 54 -7.55 3.72 7.69
C HIS A 54 -7.28 2.23 7.42
N TYR A 55 -6.26 1.72 8.11
CA TYR A 55 -5.81 0.35 7.96
C TYR A 55 -6.97 -0.62 8.20
N LYS A 56 -7.22 -1.52 7.24
CA LYS A 56 -8.21 -2.59 7.36
C LYS A 56 -7.58 -3.92 6.96
N LYS A 57 -7.63 -4.91 7.85
CA LYS A 57 -7.35 -6.30 7.50
C LYS A 57 -8.58 -6.89 6.80
N LEU A 58 -8.43 -7.41 5.59
CA LEU A 58 -9.49 -8.12 4.90
C LEU A 58 -9.65 -9.50 5.54
N GLN A 59 -10.91 -9.93 5.69
CA GLN A 59 -11.28 -11.23 6.26
C GLN A 59 -12.00 -12.05 5.19
N GLY A 60 -12.06 -13.38 5.38
CA GLY A 60 -12.75 -14.31 4.48
C GLY A 60 -11.85 -14.83 3.36
N GLU A 61 -12.34 -14.94 2.13
CA GLU A 61 -11.61 -15.52 0.98
C GLU A 61 -10.34 -14.76 0.58
N LYS A 62 -10.17 -13.53 1.09
CA LYS A 62 -8.99 -12.67 0.91
C LYS A 62 -8.12 -12.62 2.19
N ASP A 63 -8.18 -13.65 3.01
CA ASP A 63 -7.45 -13.72 4.28
C ASP A 63 -5.96 -13.42 4.08
N GLY A 64 -5.40 -12.58 4.96
CA GLY A 64 -4.01 -12.13 4.90
C GLY A 64 -3.76 -10.82 4.12
N LYS A 65 -4.72 -10.38 3.28
CA LYS A 65 -4.64 -9.07 2.59
C LYS A 65 -5.08 -7.94 3.51
N ARG A 66 -4.43 -6.79 3.36
CA ARG A 66 -4.61 -5.58 4.16
C ARG A 66 -4.80 -4.42 3.20
N THR A 67 -5.57 -3.42 3.62
CA THR A 67 -5.82 -2.22 2.81
C THR A 67 -5.53 -0.95 3.59
N VAL A 68 -4.95 0.02 2.89
CA VAL A 68 -4.77 1.39 3.40
C VAL A 68 -5.31 2.40 2.41
N ARG A 69 -5.79 3.51 2.93
CA ARG A 69 -6.39 4.60 2.19
C ARG A 69 -5.31 5.46 1.53
N VAL A 70 -5.43 5.64 0.23
CA VAL A 70 -4.64 6.62 -0.51
C VAL A 70 -5.33 7.98 -0.43
N ASN A 71 -6.59 8.05 -0.87
CA ASN A 71 -7.48 9.20 -0.80
C ASN A 71 -8.94 8.73 -0.59
N ASP A 72 -9.95 9.55 -0.85
CA ASP A 72 -11.37 9.19 -0.71
C ASP A 72 -11.83 8.08 -1.68
N GLN A 73 -11.13 7.88 -2.80
CA GLN A 73 -11.54 6.97 -3.88
C GLN A 73 -10.65 5.72 -3.98
N TYR A 74 -9.36 5.84 -3.69
CA TYR A 74 -8.36 4.80 -3.92
C TYR A 74 -7.81 4.20 -2.64
N ARG A 75 -7.54 2.89 -2.69
CA ARG A 75 -6.93 2.12 -1.61
C ARG A 75 -5.80 1.24 -2.15
N ILE A 76 -4.71 1.17 -1.40
CA ILE A 76 -3.63 0.21 -1.65
C ILE A 76 -3.98 -1.08 -0.92
N VAL A 77 -3.91 -2.20 -1.64
CA VAL A 77 -4.06 -3.57 -1.13
C VAL A 77 -2.67 -4.20 -1.08
N PHE A 78 -2.30 -4.77 0.06
CA PHE A 78 -1.00 -5.39 0.28
C PHE A 78 -1.09 -6.59 1.23
N THR A 79 -0.08 -7.44 1.22
CA THR A 79 0.16 -8.45 2.26
C THR A 79 1.34 -8.02 3.11
N LEU A 80 1.34 -8.43 4.38
CA LEU A 80 2.44 -8.19 5.31
C LEU A 80 2.95 -9.53 5.81
N LEU A 81 4.25 -9.76 5.61
CA LEU A 81 5.02 -10.90 6.06
C LEU A 81 5.77 -10.51 7.34
N GLU A 82 5.12 -10.76 8.48
CA GLU A 82 5.66 -10.40 9.81
C GLU A 82 6.77 -11.36 10.29
N MET A 83 6.94 -12.51 9.62
CA MET A 83 7.98 -13.49 9.96
C MET A 83 9.38 -13.09 9.47
N GLU A 84 9.47 -12.12 8.56
CA GLU A 84 10.75 -11.63 8.04
C GLU A 84 11.28 -10.45 8.87
N GLN A 85 12.59 -10.32 8.95
CA GLN A 85 13.26 -9.23 9.68
C GLN A 85 14.22 -8.49 8.73
N PRO A 86 13.86 -7.27 8.28
CA PRO A 86 12.66 -6.51 8.62
C PRO A 86 11.37 -7.07 7.96
N PRO A 87 10.17 -6.79 8.50
CA PRO A 87 8.91 -7.27 7.91
C PRO A 87 8.74 -6.76 6.48
N ILE A 88 8.20 -7.61 5.60
CA ILE A 88 8.01 -7.27 4.19
C ILE A 88 6.54 -6.95 3.91
N ILE A 89 6.30 -5.78 3.33
CA ILE A 89 5.03 -5.37 2.76
C ILE A 89 5.06 -5.66 1.26
N ASN A 90 4.22 -6.57 0.80
CA ASN A 90 4.06 -6.83 -0.62
C ASN A 90 2.81 -6.12 -1.16
N ILE A 91 3.01 -5.08 -1.97
CA ILE A 91 1.93 -4.31 -2.58
C ILE A 91 1.33 -5.12 -3.73
N ILE A 92 0.05 -5.47 -3.60
CA ILE A 92 -0.66 -6.33 -4.55
C ILE A 92 -1.39 -5.51 -5.59
N ALA A 93 -2.08 -4.45 -5.18
CA ALA A 93 -2.91 -3.68 -6.09
C ALA A 93 -3.22 -2.30 -5.53
N LEU A 94 -3.56 -1.37 -6.42
CA LEU A 94 -4.22 -0.12 -6.09
C LEU A 94 -5.64 -0.19 -6.65
N CYS A 95 -6.62 -0.44 -5.78
CA CYS A 95 -8.02 -0.54 -6.16
C CYS A 95 -8.71 0.81 -6.02
N ASP A 96 -9.47 1.17 -7.04
CA ASP A 96 -10.51 2.19 -6.94
C ASP A 96 -11.74 1.59 -6.23
N THR A 97 -12.48 2.41 -5.48
CA THR A 97 -13.65 1.98 -4.71
C THR A 97 -14.98 2.44 -5.32
N HIS A 98 -15.00 2.82 -6.60
CA HIS A 98 -16.20 3.12 -7.38
C HIS A 98 -16.69 1.92 -8.20
#